data_AF-A0A4Q5ZFF4-F1
#
_entry.id   AF-A0A4Q5ZFF4-F1
#
_cell.length_a   1.000
_cell.length_b   1.000
_cell.length_c   1.000
_cell.angle_alpha   90.00
_cell.angle_beta   90.00
_cell.angle_gamma   90.00
#
_symmetry.space_group_name_H-M   'P 1'
#
loop_
_entity.id
_entity.type
_entity.pdbx_description
1 polymer ?
#
loop_
_entity_poly.entity_id
_entity_poly.type
_entity_poly.pdbx_seq_one_letter_code
_entity_poly.pdbx_strand_id
1 'polypeptide(L)'
;MKLWKIFRYEFAYLAGRTSTQLYFIVLFLFTLIMNGLTTPGDGVYANNTFHITATVVIGALLWLVMGATIAGEAAARDVQVRMHHLTYTTPVTKLHYLAGRFLAAFAVNALLVLSLPVGVFLSFHLFGMDEGGLLPFRPSAYFNVYFLLALPTVFISTALQFTFAALSRQVMTG
;
A
#
# COMPACT_ATOMS: atom_id res chain seq x y z
N MET A 1 -4.15 23.42 -11.58
CA MET A 1 -4.67 23.43 -10.18
C MET A 1 -5.90 22.54 -9.93
N LYS A 2 -6.49 21.86 -10.94
CA LYS A 2 -7.65 20.97 -10.73
C LYS A 2 -7.27 19.55 -10.27
N LEU A 3 -6.13 19.01 -10.74
CA LEU A 3 -5.64 17.66 -10.39
C LEU A 3 -5.35 17.50 -8.89
N TRP A 4 -4.64 18.46 -8.29
CA TRP A 4 -4.31 18.42 -6.86
C TRP A 4 -5.54 18.38 -5.95
N LYS A 5 -6.61 19.10 -6.32
CA LYS A 5 -7.88 19.06 -5.58
C LYS A 5 -8.49 17.66 -5.66
N ILE A 6 -8.60 17.09 -6.86
CA ILE A 6 -9.15 15.73 -7.06
C ILE A 6 -8.33 14.71 -6.27
N PHE A 7 -7.01 14.76 -6.37
CA PHE A 7 -6.11 13.89 -5.60
C PHE A 7 -6.36 13.99 -4.11
N ARG A 8 -6.35 15.20 -3.53
CA ARG A 8 -6.53 15.39 -2.08
C ARG A 8 -7.89 14.90 -1.59
N TYR A 9 -8.96 15.15 -2.35
CA TYR A 9 -10.29 14.67 -1.99
C TYR A 9 -10.38 13.15 -2.05
N GLU A 10 -9.90 12.52 -3.12
CA GLU A 10 -9.97 11.07 -3.29
C GLU A 10 -9.03 10.36 -2.30
N PHE A 11 -7.86 10.93 -2.03
CA PHE A 11 -6.93 10.44 -1.01
C PHE A 11 -7.53 10.48 0.38
N ALA A 12 -8.10 11.62 0.80
CA ALA A 12 -8.74 11.74 2.10
C ALA A 12 -9.95 10.79 2.23
N TYR A 13 -10.69 10.59 1.13
CA TYR A 13 -11.79 9.64 1.08
C TYR A 13 -11.31 8.19 1.27
N LEU A 14 -10.32 7.75 0.49
CA LEU A 14 -9.80 6.38 0.53
C LEU A 14 -9.06 6.11 1.85
N ALA A 15 -8.28 7.06 2.36
CA ALA A 15 -7.56 6.94 3.63
C ALA A 15 -8.48 6.96 4.86
N GLY A 16 -9.57 7.73 4.82
CA GLY A 16 -10.54 7.82 5.91
C GLY A 16 -11.51 6.64 5.98
N ARG A 17 -11.48 5.73 5.00
CA ARG A 17 -12.40 4.59 4.95
C ARG A 17 -12.04 3.54 5.99
N THR A 18 -13.04 3.05 6.72
CA THR A 18 -12.86 2.02 7.76
C THR A 18 -12.17 0.76 7.21
N SER A 19 -12.47 0.35 5.97
CA SER A 19 -11.79 -0.79 5.34
C SER A 19 -10.28 -0.58 5.20
N THR A 20 -9.85 0.61 4.78
CA THR A 20 -8.42 0.96 4.63
C THR A 20 -7.72 0.98 5.98
N GLN A 21 -8.39 1.52 7.01
CA GLN A 21 -7.88 1.51 8.38
C GLN A 21 -7.76 0.08 8.92
N LEU A 22 -8.73 -0.79 8.62
CA LEU A 22 -8.65 -2.21 8.97
C LEU A 22 -7.48 -2.90 8.26
N TYR A 23 -7.26 -2.64 6.97
CA TYR A 23 -6.10 -3.18 6.25
C TYR A 23 -4.78 -2.70 6.85
N PHE A 24 -4.69 -1.43 7.25
CA PHE A 24 -3.54 -0.91 7.96
C PHE A 24 -3.28 -1.68 9.27
N ILE A 25 -4.32 -1.86 10.09
CA ILE A 25 -4.23 -2.60 11.36
C ILE A 25 -3.82 -4.05 11.11
N VAL A 26 -4.41 -4.72 10.12
CA VAL A 26 -4.08 -6.11 9.77
C VAL A 26 -2.62 -6.26 9.35
N LEU A 27 -2.13 -5.39 8.44
CA LEU A 27 -0.74 -5.41 8.01
C LEU A 27 0.22 -5.10 9.16
N PHE A 28 -0.15 -4.15 10.00
CA PHE A 28 0.66 -3.78 11.16
C PHE A 28 0.73 -4.93 12.19
N LEU A 29 -0.42 -5.48 12.59
CA LEU A 29 -0.48 -6.63 13.51
C LEU A 29 0.21 -7.85 12.94
N PHE A 30 0.12 -8.09 11.63
CA PHE A 30 0.87 -9.15 10.95
C PHE A 30 2.37 -9.03 11.23
N THR A 31 2.96 -7.83 11.09
CA THR A 31 4.40 -7.66 11.38
C THR A 31 4.76 -7.85 12.84
N LEU A 32 3.87 -7.45 13.77
CA LEU A 32 4.06 -7.68 15.20
C LEU A 32 4.05 -9.17 15.52
N ILE A 33 3.03 -9.89 15.04
CA ILE A 33 2.87 -11.33 15.27
C ILE A 33 4.02 -12.12 14.64
N MET A 34 4.39 -11.81 13.39
CA MET A 34 5.48 -12.52 12.71
C MET A 34 6.82 -12.35 13.45
N ASN A 35 7.13 -11.15 13.94
CA ASN A 35 8.36 -10.95 14.72
C ASN A 35 8.28 -11.55 16.13
N GLY A 36 7.11 -11.58 16.77
CA GLY A 36 6.93 -12.22 18.08
C GLY A 36 7.00 -13.75 18.02
N LEU A 37 6.60 -14.36 16.90
CA LEU A 37 6.64 -15.82 16.70
C LEU A 37 7.96 -16.32 16.13
N THR A 38 8.76 -15.44 15.52
CA THR A 38 10.01 -15.87 14.88
C THR A 38 11.17 -15.75 15.85
N THR A 39 11.65 -16.91 16.30
CA THR A 39 12.89 -16.98 17.06
C THR A 39 14.07 -17.00 16.08
N PRO A 40 15.06 -16.11 16.23
CA PRO A 40 16.31 -16.21 15.47
C PRO A 40 16.96 -17.60 15.68
N GLY A 41 17.48 -18.18 14.59
CA GLY A 41 18.32 -19.38 14.68
C GLY A 41 19.64 -19.09 15.39
N ASP A 42 20.27 -20.14 15.91
CA ASP A 42 21.48 -20.03 16.72
C ASP A 42 22.60 -19.30 15.94
N GLY A 43 23.16 -18.23 16.53
CA GLY A 43 24.17 -17.37 15.90
C GLY A 43 23.69 -16.38 14.83
N VAL A 44 22.37 -16.22 14.62
CA VAL A 44 21.80 -15.25 13.67
C VAL A 44 21.14 -14.08 14.41
N TYR A 45 21.52 -12.85 14.05
CA TYR A 45 20.88 -11.65 14.57
C TYR A 45 19.40 -11.58 14.17
N ALA A 46 18.50 -11.38 15.13
CA ALA A 46 17.06 -11.27 14.89
C ALA A 46 16.70 -10.11 13.94
N ASN A 47 17.45 -9.01 14.03
CA ASN A 47 17.27 -7.81 13.20
C ASN A 47 18.15 -7.82 11.93
N ASN A 48 18.38 -8.99 11.34
CA ASN A 48 19.12 -9.06 10.08
C ASN A 48 18.29 -8.48 8.93
N THR A 49 18.96 -7.84 7.96
CA THR A 49 18.36 -7.28 6.74
C THR A 49 17.53 -8.32 5.99
N PHE A 50 17.97 -9.58 5.98
CA PHE A 50 17.22 -10.68 5.37
C PHE A 50 15.86 -10.87 6.03
N HIS A 51 15.81 -10.86 7.38
CA HIS A 51 14.58 -11.05 8.14
C HIS A 51 13.61 -9.89 7.89
N ILE A 52 14.09 -8.64 7.98
CA ILE A 52 13.29 -7.44 7.68
C ILE A 52 12.72 -7.53 6.26
N THR A 53 13.56 -7.85 5.28
CA THR A 53 13.15 -7.94 3.87
C THR A 53 12.11 -9.03 3.68
N ALA A 54 12.31 -10.23 4.25
CA ALA A 54 11.37 -11.34 4.16
C ALA A 54 10.00 -10.99 4.75
N THR A 55 9.96 -10.39 5.95
CA THR A 55 8.69 -9.97 6.57
C THR A 55 7.97 -8.93 5.73
N VAL A 56 8.69 -7.95 5.18
CA VAL A 56 8.09 -6.92 4.30
C VAL A 56 7.58 -7.53 3.00
N VAL A 57 8.31 -8.46 2.37
CA VAL A 57 7.88 -9.12 1.13
C VAL A 57 6.64 -9.97 1.36
N ILE A 58 6.60 -10.77 2.43
CA ILE A 58 5.43 -11.58 2.76
C ILE A 58 4.23 -10.66 3.11
N GLY A 59 4.46 -9.59 3.86
CA GLY A 59 3.45 -8.57 4.13
C GLY A 59 2.94 -7.88 2.86
N ALA A 60 3.82 -7.65 1.88
CA ALA A 60 3.46 -7.07 0.58
C ALA A 60 2.60 -8.03 -0.25
N LEU A 61 2.80 -9.36 -0.14
CA LEU A 61 1.92 -10.35 -0.75
C LEU A 61 0.51 -10.32 -0.14
N LEU A 62 0.41 -10.18 1.18
CA LEU A 62 -0.89 -9.98 1.85
C LEU A 62 -1.54 -8.66 1.42
N TRP A 63 -0.76 -7.58 1.36
CA TRP A 63 -1.21 -6.30 0.84
C TRP A 63 -1.72 -6.42 -0.59
N LEU A 64 -1.12 -7.23 -1.47
CA LEU A 64 -1.50 -7.32 -2.88
C LEU A 64 -3.00 -7.64 -3.06
N VAL A 65 -3.55 -8.50 -2.21
CA VAL A 65 -4.99 -8.86 -2.23
C VAL A 65 -5.86 -7.70 -1.75
N MET A 66 -5.44 -6.99 -0.70
CA MET A 66 -6.16 -5.84 -0.13
C MET A 66 -6.05 -4.60 -1.03
N GLY A 67 -4.89 -4.35 -1.63
CA GLY A 67 -4.64 -3.19 -2.50
C GLY A 67 -5.51 -3.22 -3.76
N ALA A 68 -5.90 -4.42 -4.22
CA ALA A 68 -6.79 -4.59 -5.35
C ALA A 68 -8.19 -4.03 -5.08
N THR A 69 -8.69 -4.08 -3.83
CA THR A 69 -10.00 -3.50 -3.50
C THR A 69 -9.94 -1.98 -3.55
N ILE A 70 -8.87 -1.36 -3.02
CA ILE A 70 -8.65 0.10 -3.06
C ILE A 70 -8.51 0.59 -4.50
N ALA A 71 -7.68 -0.08 -5.30
CA ALA A 71 -7.50 0.25 -6.72
C ALA A 71 -8.80 0.04 -7.51
N GLY A 72 -9.53 -1.03 -7.20
CA GLY A 72 -10.81 -1.37 -7.82
C GLY A 72 -11.91 -0.34 -7.52
N GLU A 73 -11.99 0.16 -6.30
CA GLU A 73 -12.93 1.22 -5.91
C GLU A 73 -12.58 2.55 -6.58
N ALA A 74 -11.28 2.89 -6.60
CA ALA A 74 -10.77 4.07 -7.29
C ALA A 74 -10.99 3.98 -8.81
N ALA A 75 -11.09 2.80 -9.41
CA ALA A 75 -11.51 2.64 -10.80
C ALA A 75 -13.04 2.64 -10.96
N ALA A 76 -13.78 1.98 -10.06
CA ALA A 76 -15.23 1.77 -10.18
C ALA A 76 -16.04 3.06 -10.14
N ARG A 77 -15.65 4.07 -9.34
CA ARG A 77 -16.39 5.36 -9.36
C ARG A 77 -16.17 6.16 -10.64
N ASP A 78 -15.19 5.78 -11.48
CA ASP A 78 -14.95 6.43 -12.79
C ASP A 78 -16.09 6.12 -13.74
N VAL A 79 -16.61 4.90 -13.62
CA VAL A 79 -17.69 4.39 -14.47
C VAL A 79 -19.06 4.77 -13.91
N GLN A 80 -19.26 4.75 -12.59
CA GLN A 80 -20.55 5.15 -11.97
C GLN A 80 -20.87 6.63 -12.18
N VAL A 81 -19.86 7.51 -12.26
CA VAL A 81 -20.04 8.93 -12.61
C VAL A 81 -20.22 9.13 -14.12
N ARG A 82 -20.35 8.03 -14.91
CA ARG A 82 -20.66 7.98 -16.34
C ARG A 82 -20.53 9.34 -17.02
N MET A 83 -19.37 9.54 -17.65
CA MET A 83 -19.07 10.60 -18.62
C MET A 83 -20.04 10.61 -19.84
N HIS A 84 -21.33 10.43 -19.62
CA HIS A 84 -22.39 10.58 -20.61
C HIS A 84 -23.15 11.90 -20.45
N HIS A 85 -23.00 12.63 -19.33
CA HIS A 85 -23.69 13.92 -19.15
C HIS A 85 -22.81 15.12 -18.74
N LEU A 86 -21.50 14.93 -18.50
CA LEU A 86 -20.58 16.04 -18.15
C LEU A 86 -19.55 16.39 -19.23
N THR A 87 -19.54 15.66 -20.35
CA THR A 87 -18.67 15.91 -21.50
C THR A 87 -18.97 17.23 -22.22
N TYR A 88 -20.05 17.94 -21.86
CA TYR A 88 -20.48 19.15 -22.58
C TYR A 88 -20.23 20.48 -21.86
N THR A 89 -19.77 20.54 -20.60
CA THR A 89 -19.74 21.83 -19.90
C THR A 89 -18.46 22.18 -19.14
N THR A 90 -17.45 21.30 -19.02
CA THR A 90 -16.16 21.71 -18.43
C THR A 90 -14.92 21.11 -19.11
N PRO A 91 -13.90 21.93 -19.45
CA PRO A 91 -12.64 21.45 -20.01
C PRO A 91 -11.77 20.90 -18.87
N VAL A 92 -12.06 19.68 -18.44
CA VAL A 92 -11.11 18.87 -17.68
C VAL A 92 -10.71 17.71 -18.57
N THR A 93 -9.49 17.76 -19.09
CA THR A 93 -8.91 16.64 -19.85
C THR A 93 -9.01 15.35 -19.04
N LYS A 94 -9.66 14.33 -19.62
CA LYS A 94 -9.88 12.98 -19.05
C LYS A 94 -8.65 12.41 -18.35
N LEU A 95 -7.46 12.65 -18.92
CA LEU A 95 -6.18 12.19 -18.40
C LEU A 95 -5.85 12.77 -17.00
N HIS A 96 -6.15 14.04 -16.75
CA HIS A 96 -5.88 14.67 -15.44
C HIS A 96 -6.81 14.16 -14.33
N TYR A 97 -8.03 13.75 -14.67
CA TYR A 97 -8.95 13.14 -13.72
C TYR A 97 -8.51 11.71 -13.37
N LEU A 98 -8.22 10.91 -14.40
CA LEU A 98 -7.77 9.52 -14.24
C LEU A 98 -6.44 9.45 -13.46
N ALA A 99 -5.47 10.30 -13.83
CA ALA A 99 -4.18 10.39 -13.15
C ALA A 99 -4.34 10.80 -11.68
N GLY A 100 -5.23 11.75 -11.37
CA GLY A 100 -5.48 12.16 -9.98
C GLY A 100 -6.00 11.02 -9.09
N ARG A 101 -6.86 10.15 -9.63
CA ARG A 101 -7.44 9.01 -8.90
C ARG A 101 -6.48 7.84 -8.77
N PHE A 102 -5.74 7.55 -9.85
CA PHE A 102 -4.65 6.58 -9.80
C PHE A 102 -3.60 7.00 -8.75
N LEU A 103 -3.18 8.27 -8.76
CA LEU A 103 -2.23 8.79 -7.77
C LEU A 103 -2.78 8.69 -6.35
N ALA A 104 -4.07 8.96 -6.14
CA ALA A 104 -4.70 8.82 -4.83
C ALA A 104 -4.68 7.36 -4.34
N ALA A 105 -5.07 6.41 -5.19
CA ALA A 105 -5.03 4.98 -4.88
C ALA A 105 -3.60 4.49 -4.61
N PHE A 106 -2.64 4.92 -5.43
CA PHE A 106 -1.23 4.63 -5.24
C PHE A 106 -0.71 5.20 -3.92
N ALA A 107 -1.01 6.45 -3.58
CA ALA A 107 -0.57 7.06 -2.34
C ALA A 107 -1.14 6.35 -1.11
N VAL A 108 -2.41 5.94 -1.13
CA VAL A 108 -3.02 5.16 -0.03
C VAL A 108 -2.37 3.79 0.09
N ASN A 109 -2.16 3.08 -1.02
CA ASN A 109 -1.48 1.79 -1.01
C ASN A 109 -0.03 1.91 -0.56
N ALA A 110 0.68 2.97 -0.94
CA ALA A 110 2.05 3.23 -0.51
C ALA A 110 2.12 3.49 1.01
N LEU A 111 1.11 4.14 1.60
CA LEU A 111 0.99 4.31 3.05
C LEU A 111 0.65 3.01 3.78
N LEU A 112 -0.19 2.16 3.20
CA LEU A 112 -0.47 0.83 3.76
C LEU A 112 0.81 0.00 3.82
N VAL A 113 1.56 -0.06 2.73
CA VAL A 113 2.81 -0.83 2.70
C VAL A 113 3.91 -0.21 3.55
N LEU A 114 3.86 1.10 3.81
CA LEU A 114 4.75 1.76 4.77
C LEU A 114 4.52 1.26 6.20
N SER A 115 3.32 0.76 6.52
CA SER A 115 3.06 0.17 7.84
C SER A 115 3.90 -1.08 8.11
N LEU A 116 4.35 -1.78 7.07
CA LEU A 116 5.18 -2.98 7.20
C LEU A 116 6.57 -2.70 7.79
N PRO A 117 7.44 -1.87 7.18
CA PRO A 117 8.75 -1.57 7.76
C PRO A 117 8.63 -0.84 9.11
N VAL A 118 7.59 0.00 9.28
CA VAL A 118 7.33 0.68 10.56
C VAL A 118 6.91 -0.32 11.64
N GLY A 119 6.07 -1.29 11.30
CA GLY A 119 5.62 -2.34 12.22
C GLY A 119 6.74 -3.31 12.59
N VAL A 120 7.63 -3.65 11.66
CA VAL A 120 8.86 -4.39 11.95
C VAL A 120 9.80 -3.59 12.87
N PHE A 121 9.93 -2.28 12.65
CA PHE A 121 10.74 -1.46 13.54
C PHE A 121 10.16 -1.41 14.97
N LEU A 122 8.84 -1.24 15.08
CA LEU A 122 8.18 -1.14 16.38
C LEU A 122 8.09 -2.49 17.09
N SER A 123 7.96 -3.60 16.37
CA SER A 123 7.92 -4.95 16.96
C SER A 123 9.19 -5.26 17.75
N PHE A 124 10.37 -4.91 17.23
CA PHE A 124 11.63 -5.11 17.93
C PHE A 124 11.72 -4.29 19.23
N HIS A 125 11.11 -3.11 19.28
CA HIS A 125 11.08 -2.28 20.49
C HIS A 125 10.04 -2.76 21.51
N LEU A 126 8.91 -3.30 21.05
CA LEU A 126 7.80 -3.73 21.90
C LEU A 126 8.03 -5.12 22.51
N PHE A 127 8.54 -6.08 21.74
CA PHE A 127 8.72 -7.45 22.22
C PHE A 127 10.03 -7.66 22.99
N GLY A 128 10.92 -6.65 23.04
CA GLY A 128 12.11 -6.67 23.89
C GLY A 128 12.88 -7.98 23.78
N MET A 129 13.38 -8.31 22.59
CA MET A 129 14.15 -9.54 22.38
C MET A 129 15.40 -9.51 23.28
N ASP A 130 15.39 -10.30 24.35
CA ASP A 130 16.48 -10.42 25.32
C ASP A 130 17.80 -10.77 24.63
N GLU A 131 18.74 -9.82 24.71
CA GLU A 131 20.21 -9.91 24.78
C GLU A 131 21.00 -10.92 23.91
N GLY A 132 20.39 -11.58 22.93
CA GLY A 132 21.03 -12.49 21.98
C GLY A 132 21.64 -11.82 20.74
N GLY A 133 22.02 -10.54 20.84
CA GLY A 133 22.57 -9.77 19.73
C GLY A 133 21.48 -9.23 18.80
N LEU A 134 21.07 -7.99 19.01
CA LEU A 134 20.46 -7.19 17.96
C LEU A 134 21.58 -6.49 17.19
N LEU A 135 21.47 -6.44 15.86
CA LEU A 135 22.34 -5.57 15.07
C LEU A 135 22.07 -4.11 15.48
N PRO A 136 23.07 -3.21 15.44
CA PRO A 136 22.84 -1.78 15.60
C PRO A 136 21.72 -1.32 14.67
N PHE A 137 20.88 -0.41 15.15
CA PHE A 137 19.77 0.10 14.34
C PHE A 137 20.32 0.73 13.04
N ARG A 138 19.90 0.16 11.90
CA ARG A 138 20.31 0.60 10.56
C ARG A 138 19.11 1.14 9.80
N PRO A 139 18.80 2.46 9.91
CA PRO A 139 17.69 3.07 9.18
C PRO A 139 17.76 2.81 7.67
N SER A 140 18.99 2.75 7.12
CA SER A 140 19.23 2.51 5.70
C SER A 140 18.65 1.19 5.18
N ALA A 141 18.58 0.14 6.02
CA ALA A 141 17.98 -1.13 5.62
C ALA A 141 16.47 -0.98 5.40
N TYR A 142 15.76 -0.30 6.30
CA TYR A 142 14.32 -0.05 6.18
C TYR A 142 13.99 0.84 4.98
N PHE A 143 14.77 1.90 4.79
CA PHE A 143 14.60 2.80 3.65
C PHE A 143 14.84 2.07 2.32
N ASN A 144 15.91 1.27 2.23
CA ASN A 144 16.20 0.51 1.01
C ASN A 144 15.08 -0.49 0.70
N VAL A 145 14.63 -1.25 1.70
CA VAL A 145 13.53 -2.22 1.51
C VAL A 145 12.25 -1.52 1.08
N TYR A 146 11.92 -0.37 1.66
CA TYR A 146 10.73 0.38 1.26
C TYR A 146 10.85 0.98 -0.14
N PHE A 147 11.90 1.76 -0.42
CA PHE A 147 12.02 2.52 -1.66
C PHE A 147 12.45 1.68 -2.87
N LEU A 148 13.28 0.65 -2.69
CA LEU A 148 13.80 -0.16 -3.80
C LEU A 148 12.95 -1.39 -4.09
N LEU A 149 12.21 -1.91 -3.11
CA LEU A 149 11.39 -3.11 -3.28
C LEU A 149 9.89 -2.82 -3.14
N ALA A 150 9.48 -2.27 -2.01
CA ALA A 150 8.06 -2.16 -1.69
C ALA A 150 7.34 -1.14 -2.57
N LEU A 151 7.89 0.07 -2.73
CA LEU A 151 7.28 1.16 -3.49
C LEU A 151 7.16 0.86 -4.99
N PRO A 152 8.18 0.32 -5.70
CA PRO A 152 8.04 -0.09 -7.09
C PRO A 152 7.00 -1.20 -7.28
N THR A 153 6.98 -2.17 -6.37
CA THR A 153 5.99 -3.26 -6.37
C THR A 153 4.57 -2.68 -6.22
N VAL A 154 4.38 -1.77 -5.27
CA VAL A 154 3.08 -1.10 -5.06
C VAL A 154 2.64 -0.32 -6.28
N PHE A 155 3.57 0.39 -6.93
CA PHE A 155 3.28 1.16 -8.13
C PHE A 155 2.79 0.25 -9.27
N ILE A 156 3.55 -0.81 -9.59
CA ILE A 156 3.21 -1.74 -10.67
C ILE A 156 1.91 -2.48 -10.35
N SER A 157 1.76 -3.02 -9.14
CA SER A 157 0.55 -3.74 -8.74
C SER A 157 -0.67 -2.83 -8.74
N THR A 158 -0.58 -1.60 -8.23
CA THR A 158 -1.71 -0.65 -8.26
C THR A 158 -2.07 -0.28 -9.69
N ALA A 159 -1.08 -0.07 -10.58
CA ALA A 159 -1.34 0.24 -11.99
C ALA A 159 -2.06 -0.91 -12.70
N LEU A 160 -1.61 -2.15 -12.48
CA LEU A 160 -2.27 -3.34 -13.03
C LEU A 160 -3.69 -3.49 -12.48
N GLN A 161 -3.86 -3.47 -11.15
CA GLN A 161 -5.15 -3.63 -10.49
C GLN A 161 -6.16 -2.57 -10.95
N PHE A 162 -5.72 -1.31 -11.05
CA PHE A 162 -6.54 -0.20 -11.52
C PHE A 162 -6.96 -0.41 -12.99
N THR A 163 -6.03 -0.84 -13.84
CA THR A 163 -6.30 -1.13 -15.26
C THR A 163 -7.26 -2.30 -15.43
N PHE A 164 -7.05 -3.41 -14.70
CA PHE A 164 -7.96 -4.55 -14.71
C PHE A 164 -9.35 -4.20 -14.20
N ALA A 165 -9.46 -3.40 -13.15
CA ALA A 165 -10.75 -2.95 -12.63
C ALA A 165 -11.49 -2.04 -13.63
N ALA A 166 -10.76 -1.19 -14.37
CA ALA A 166 -11.33 -0.37 -15.43
C ALA A 166 -11.81 -1.21 -16.62
N LEU A 167 -11.05 -2.21 -17.05
CA LEU A 167 -11.36 -3.07 -18.20
C LEU A 167 -12.46 -4.11 -17.91
N SER A 168 -12.37 -4.82 -16.78
CA SER A 168 -13.31 -5.91 -16.42
C SER A 168 -14.76 -5.45 -16.34
N ARG A 169 -15.01 -4.19 -15.95
CA ARG A 169 -16.36 -3.62 -15.91
C ARG A 169 -16.89 -3.18 -17.27
N GLN A 170 -16.03 -2.92 -18.26
CA GLN A 170 -16.47 -2.70 -19.65
C GLN A 170 -17.01 -3.98 -20.28
N VAL A 171 -16.39 -5.12 -19.97
CA VAL A 171 -16.78 -6.45 -20.49
C VAL A 171 -18.15 -6.89 -19.95
N MET A 172 -18.48 -6.57 -18.70
CA MET A 172 -19.77 -6.96 -18.09
C MET A 172 -20.97 -6.12 -18.60
N THR A 173 -20.71 -5.00 -19.27
CA THR A 173 -21.73 -4.11 -19.83
C THR A 173 -21.80 -4.12 -21.36
N GLY A 174 -21.00 -4.99 -22.00
CA GLY A 174 -20.97 -5.20 -23.44
C GLY A 174 -21.90 -6.29 -23.90
#